data_AF-A0A7C7QFA6-F1
#
_entry.id   AF-A0A7C7QFA6-F1
#
_cell.length_a   1.000
_cell.length_b   1.000
_cell.length_c   1.000
_cell.angle_alpha   90.00
_cell.angle_beta   90.00
_cell.angle_gamma   90.00
#
_symmetry.space_group_name_H-M   'P 1'
#
loop_
_entity.id
_entity.type
_entity.pdbx_description
1 polymer ?
#
loop_
_entity_poly.entity_id
_entity_poly.type
_entity_poly.pdbx_seq_one_letter_code
_entity_poly.pdbx_strand_id
1 'polypeptide(L)'
;FEQALGQAGSWVVGFGLMFFAYSTIIAWSYYGDRGAEFLFGERAVLPYRVIYTVLVVVGAYVPLQLVWNFADIANMLMAAPNLISLILLAGLVRKLSDDYFGRQTAGHRQPEHG
;
A
#
# COMPACT_ATOMS: atom_id res chain seq x y z
N PHE A 1 20.40 20.62 6.66
CA PHE A 1 19.53 21.37 5.73
C PHE A 1 19.58 22.88 5.96
N GLU A 2 19.57 23.38 7.21
CA GLU A 2 19.82 24.81 7.49
C GLU A 2 21.17 25.34 6.98
N GLN A 3 22.23 24.53 7.05
CA GLN A 3 23.57 24.91 6.58
C GLN A 3 23.71 25.00 5.05
N ALA A 4 22.73 24.53 4.26
CA ALA A 4 22.85 24.46 2.79
C ALA A 4 21.85 25.36 2.02
N LEU A 5 20.68 25.69 2.60
CA LEU A 5 19.60 26.42 1.91
C LEU A 5 19.05 27.63 2.68
N GLY A 6 19.58 27.91 3.89
CA GLY A 6 19.07 28.97 4.77
C GLY A 6 17.65 28.72 5.28
N GLN A 7 17.06 29.73 5.92
CA GLN A 7 15.76 29.62 6.61
C GLN A 7 14.60 29.25 5.66
N ALA A 8 14.65 29.69 4.40
CA ALA A 8 13.64 29.37 3.38
C ALA A 8 13.57 27.87 3.05
N GLY A 9 14.72 27.16 3.05
CA GLY A 9 14.75 25.72 2.81
C GLY A 9 14.06 24.92 3.92
N SER A 10 14.15 25.37 5.17
CA SER A 10 13.48 24.73 6.31
C SER A 10 11.95 24.82 6.19
N TRP A 11 11.42 25.98 5.78
CA TRP A 11 9.98 26.17 5.55
C TRP A 11 9.45 25.27 4.43
N VAL A 12 10.14 25.21 3.28
CA VAL A 12 9.71 24.39 2.14
C VAL A 12 9.70 22.90 2.51
N VAL A 13 10.73 22.41 3.19
CA VAL A 13 10.78 21.01 3.65
C VAL A 13 9.70 20.74 4.71
N GLY A 14 9.45 21.66 5.63
CA GLY A 14 8.39 21.53 6.64
C GLY A 14 6.99 21.40 6.01
N PHE A 15 6.64 22.28 5.08
CA PHE A 15 5.37 22.18 4.35
C PHE A 15 5.30 20.92 3.49
N GLY A 16 6.37 20.59 2.75
CA GLY A 16 6.43 19.39 1.92
C GLY A 16 6.25 18.11 2.75
N LEU A 17 6.91 18.03 3.91
CA LEU A 17 6.78 16.90 4.83
C LEU A 17 5.37 16.81 5.42
N MET A 18 4.75 17.94 5.76
CA MET A 18 3.36 17.98 6.25
C MET A 18 2.39 17.43 5.22
N PHE A 19 2.46 17.89 3.96
CA PHE A 19 1.61 17.38 2.89
C PHE A 19 1.87 15.90 2.58
N PHE A 20 3.12 15.47 2.62
CA PHE A 20 3.49 14.08 2.40
C PHE A 20 3.00 13.15 3.53
N ALA A 21 3.13 13.57 4.78
CA ALA A 21 2.61 12.81 5.91
C ALA A 21 1.07 12.71 5.84
N TYR A 22 0.40 13.81 5.48
CA TYR A 22 -1.05 13.83 5.32
C TYR A 22 -1.54 12.89 4.21
N SER A 23 -0.91 12.93 3.04
CA SER A 23 -1.28 12.02 1.93
C SER A 23 -1.03 10.56 2.28
N THR A 24 0.04 10.27 3.03
CA THR A 24 0.34 8.92 3.52
C THR A 24 -0.76 8.44 4.46
N ILE A 25 -1.15 9.22 5.47
CA ILE A 25 -2.21 8.86 6.41
C ILE A 25 -3.54 8.58 5.68
N ILE A 26 -3.90 9.39 4.67
CA ILE A 26 -5.11 9.14 3.87
C ILE A 26 -5.01 7.81 3.12
N ALA A 27 -3.88 7.55 2.46
CA ALA A 27 -3.68 6.31 1.73
C ALA A 27 -3.85 5.09 2.66
N TRP A 28 -3.21 5.11 3.83
CA TRP A 28 -3.32 4.04 4.82
C TRP A 28 -4.74 3.90 5.40
N SER A 29 -5.45 5.00 5.62
CA SER A 29 -6.87 4.96 5.99
C SER A 29 -7.70 4.25 4.92
N TYR A 30 -7.48 4.55 3.64
CA TYR A 30 -8.24 3.97 2.53
C TYR A 30 -7.96 2.47 2.35
N TYR A 31 -6.69 2.05 2.47
CA TYR A 31 -6.36 0.62 2.47
C TYR A 31 -7.03 -0.11 3.64
N GLY A 32 -7.06 0.52 4.80
CA GLY A 32 -7.77 0.02 5.98
C GLY A 32 -9.28 -0.10 5.77
N ASP A 33 -9.92 0.92 5.20
CA ASP A 33 -11.36 0.92 4.89
C ASP A 33 -11.72 -0.26 3.98
N ARG A 34 -10.92 -0.50 2.93
CA ARG A 34 -11.14 -1.62 2.00
C ARG A 34 -10.91 -2.98 2.66
N GLY A 35 -9.91 -3.09 3.54
CA GLY A 35 -9.69 -4.30 4.32
C GLY A 35 -10.83 -4.59 5.30
N ALA A 36 -11.31 -3.56 5.99
CA ALA A 36 -12.43 -3.67 6.93
C ALA A 36 -13.74 -4.00 6.21
N GLU A 37 -13.99 -3.41 5.05
CA GLU A 37 -15.13 -3.72 4.18
C GLU A 37 -15.09 -5.18 3.71
N PHE A 38 -13.91 -5.69 3.30
CA PHE A 38 -13.75 -7.07 2.87
C PHE A 38 -13.95 -8.09 4.01
N LEU A 39 -13.49 -7.77 5.23
CA LEU A 39 -13.56 -8.67 6.38
C LEU A 39 -14.92 -8.64 7.11
N PHE A 40 -15.52 -7.46 7.27
CA PHE A 40 -16.68 -7.24 8.13
C PHE A 40 -17.90 -6.62 7.40
N GLY A 41 -17.77 -6.31 6.12
CA GLY A 41 -18.81 -5.69 5.29
C GLY A 41 -18.86 -4.16 5.38
N GLU A 42 -19.64 -3.55 4.50
CA GLU A 42 -19.74 -2.09 4.28
C GLU A 42 -20.11 -1.29 5.54
N ARG A 43 -20.82 -1.91 6.49
CA ARG A 43 -21.25 -1.27 7.74
C ARG A 43 -20.11 -1.04 8.76
N ALA A 44 -18.98 -1.72 8.61
CA ALA A 44 -17.83 -1.61 9.51
C ALA A 44 -16.87 -0.46 9.14
N VAL A 45 -17.03 0.17 7.98
CA VAL A 45 -16.14 1.23 7.49
C VAL A 45 -16.21 2.50 8.35
N LEU A 46 -17.42 2.90 8.74
CA LEU A 46 -17.64 4.08 9.59
C LEU A 46 -16.95 3.98 10.97
N PRO A 47 -17.16 2.90 11.77
CA PRO A 47 -16.45 2.75 13.04
C PRO A 47 -14.94 2.61 12.85
N TYR A 48 -14.47 1.96 11.76
CA TYR A 48 -13.03 1.87 11.46
C TYR A 48 -12.40 3.25 11.25
N ARG A 49 -13.02 4.13 10.45
CA ARG A 49 -12.52 5.51 10.24
C ARG A 49 -12.42 6.32 11.52
N VAL A 50 -13.39 6.16 12.43
CA VAL A 50 -13.37 6.84 13.74
C VAL A 50 -12.21 6.34 14.59
N ILE A 51 -12.04 5.02 14.68
CA ILE A 51 -10.92 4.39 15.42
C ILE A 51 -9.58 4.80 14.82
N TYR A 52 -9.44 4.76 13.50
CA TYR A 52 -8.23 5.17 12.79
C TYR A 52 -7.84 6.62 13.10
N THR A 53 -8.81 7.53 13.06
CA THR A 53 -8.57 8.95 13.39
C THR A 53 -8.09 9.12 14.83
N VAL A 54 -8.70 8.43 15.79
CA VAL A 54 -8.26 8.45 17.21
C VAL A 54 -6.85 7.87 17.34
N LEU A 55 -6.55 6.76 16.67
CA LEU A 55 -5.22 6.15 16.68
C LEU A 55 -4.15 7.06 16.09
N VAL A 56 -4.44 7.84 15.05
CA VAL A 56 -3.50 8.83 14.49
C VAL A 56 -3.18 9.92 15.51
N VAL A 57 -4.19 10.43 16.21
CA VAL A 57 -3.99 11.44 17.26
C VAL A 57 -3.18 10.86 18.41
N VAL A 58 -3.50 9.66 18.88
CA VAL A 58 -2.74 8.97 19.93
C VAL A 58 -1.31 8.67 19.48
N GLY A 59 -1.12 8.26 18.23
CA GLY A 59 0.18 7.97 17.62
C GLY A 59 1.13 9.18 17.61
N ALA A 60 0.58 10.40 17.56
CA ALA A 60 1.38 11.63 17.70
C ALA A 60 1.95 11.84 19.12
N TYR A 61 1.37 11.20 20.15
CA TYR A 61 1.86 11.23 21.53
C TYR A 61 2.75 10.04 21.90
N VAL A 62 2.75 8.96 21.09
CA VAL A 62 3.49 7.72 21.35
C VAL A 62 4.95 7.87 20.86
N PRO A 63 5.94 7.23 21.52
CA PRO A 63 7.32 7.25 21.06
C PRO A 63 7.46 6.72 19.62
N LEU A 64 8.17 7.48 18.79
CA LEU A 64 8.36 7.17 17.37
C LEU A 64 8.92 5.74 17.15
N GLN A 65 9.84 5.28 18.00
CA GLN A 65 10.38 3.91 17.94
C GLN A 65 9.32 2.83 18.16
N LEU A 66 8.34 3.07 19.04
CA LEU A 66 7.26 2.12 19.25
C LEU A 66 6.34 2.07 18.03
N VAL A 67 6.09 3.22 17.39
CA VAL A 67 5.32 3.31 16.14
C VAL A 67 6.03 2.55 15.01
N TRP A 68 7.35 2.74 14.84
CA TRP A 68 8.14 2.00 13.86
C TRP A 68 8.13 0.50 14.11
N ASN A 69 8.37 0.06 15.35
CA ASN A 69 8.35 -1.36 15.69
C ASN A 69 6.97 -2.00 15.41
N PHE A 70 5.88 -1.31 15.76
CA PHE A 70 4.54 -1.80 15.50
C PHE A 70 4.25 -1.88 13.98
N ALA A 71 4.66 -0.87 13.22
CA ALA A 71 4.53 -0.85 11.77
C ALA A 71 5.32 -1.99 11.11
N ASP A 72 6.54 -2.26 11.54
CA ASP A 72 7.37 -3.35 11.00
C ASP A 72 6.73 -4.72 11.27
N ILE A 73 6.24 -4.95 12.50
CA ILE A 73 5.56 -6.20 12.85
C ILE A 73 4.27 -6.37 12.02
N ALA A 74 3.45 -5.33 11.91
CA ALA A 74 2.21 -5.37 11.14
C ALA A 74 2.48 -5.63 9.64
N ASN A 75 3.49 -4.96 9.07
CA ASN A 75 3.90 -5.16 7.68
C ASN A 75 4.46 -6.56 7.46
N MET A 76 5.26 -7.11 8.38
CA MET A 76 5.75 -8.49 8.29
C MET A 76 4.61 -9.50 8.36
N LEU A 77 3.63 -9.29 9.24
CA LEU A 77 2.47 -10.16 9.37
C LEU A 77 1.58 -10.15 8.12
N MET A 78 1.43 -9.00 7.46
CA MET A 78 0.71 -8.86 6.19
C MET A 78 1.53 -9.42 5.01
N ALA A 79 2.84 -9.21 4.99
CA ALA A 79 3.72 -9.66 3.93
C ALA A 79 3.91 -11.19 3.93
N ALA A 80 3.93 -11.84 5.09
CA ALA A 80 4.09 -13.29 5.20
C ALA A 80 3.07 -14.09 4.37
N PRO A 81 1.73 -13.93 4.54
CA PRO A 81 0.75 -14.67 3.76
C PRO A 81 0.76 -14.28 2.27
N ASN A 82 1.01 -13.00 1.97
CA ASN A 82 1.09 -12.54 0.58
C ASN A 82 2.30 -13.16 -0.15
N LEU A 83 3.47 -13.18 0.50
CA LEU A 83 4.69 -13.75 -0.06
C LEU A 83 4.59 -15.27 -0.24
N ILE A 84 3.99 -15.98 0.73
CA ILE A 84 3.70 -17.42 0.61
C ILE A 84 2.79 -17.67 -0.61
N SER A 85 1.73 -16.88 -0.74
CA SER A 85 0.79 -16.97 -1.87
C SER A 85 1.47 -16.70 -3.21
N LEU A 86 2.33 -15.68 -3.28
CA LEU A 86 3.12 -15.35 -4.46
C LEU A 86 4.07 -16.48 -4.86
N ILE A 87 4.75 -17.12 -3.91
CA ILE A 87 5.67 -18.24 -4.20
C ILE A 87 4.90 -19.45 -4.74
N LEU A 88 3.76 -19.79 -4.12
CA LEU A 88 2.88 -20.86 -4.58
C LEU A 88 2.30 -20.56 -5.97
N LEU A 89 1.90 -19.32 -6.21
CA LEU A 89 1.28 -18.90 -7.46
C LEU A 89 2.30 -18.63 -8.57
N ALA A 90 3.58 -18.37 -8.26
CA ALA A 90 4.62 -18.07 -9.24
C ALA A 90 4.73 -19.15 -10.33
N GLY A 91 4.58 -20.43 -9.95
CA GLY A 91 4.53 -21.54 -10.90
C GLY A 91 3.30 -21.50 -11.82
N LEU A 92 2.13 -21.11 -11.30
CA LEU A 92 0.89 -20.97 -12.07
C LEU A 92 0.93 -19.74 -12.97
N VAL A 93 1.41 -18.59 -12.45
CA VAL A 93 1.56 -17.34 -13.21
C VAL A 93 2.51 -17.56 -14.38
N ARG A 94 3.61 -18.31 -14.20
CA ARG A 94 4.53 -18.62 -15.30
C ARG A 94 3.84 -19.44 -16.41
N LYS A 95 3.05 -20.45 -16.05
CA LYS A 95 2.24 -21.22 -17.02
C LYS A 95 1.23 -20.35 -17.76
N LEU A 96 0.51 -19.50 -17.04
CA LEU A 96 -0.48 -18.60 -17.63
C LEU A 96 0.17 -17.53 -18.51
N SER A 97 1.33 -17.02 -18.12
CA SER A 97 2.12 -16.08 -18.91
C SER A 97 2.59 -16.73 -20.21
N ASP A 98 3.15 -17.95 -20.16
CA ASP A 98 3.59 -18.68 -21.34
C ASP A 98 2.43 -19.00 -22.30
N ASP A 99 1.25 -19.38 -21.78
CA ASP A 99 0.03 -19.60 -22.57
C ASP A 99 -0.51 -18.30 -23.17
N TYR A 100 -0.46 -17.18 -22.44
CA TYR A 100 -0.90 -15.87 -22.92
C TYR A 100 0.02 -15.31 -24.02
N PHE A 101 1.34 -15.44 -23.88
CA PHE A 101 2.30 -15.05 -24.92
C PHE A 101 2.33 -16.04 -26.09
N GLY A 102 2.12 -17.33 -25.84
CA GLY A 102 1.96 -18.35 -26.88
C GLY A 102 0.75 -18.08 -27.77
N ARG A 103 -0.39 -17.68 -27.19
CA ARG A 103 -1.59 -17.29 -27.95
C ARG A 103 -1.42 -15.99 -28.73
N GLN A 104 -0.71 -15.00 -28.18
CA GLN A 104 -0.40 -13.76 -28.92
C GLN A 104 0.48 -14.01 -30.15
N THR A 105 1.42 -14.96 -30.06
CA THR A 105 2.30 -15.32 -31.20
C THR A 105 1.56 -16.16 -32.25
N ALA A 106 0.57 -16.97 -31.83
CA ALA A 106 -0.30 -17.72 -32.74
C ALA A 106 -1.36 -16.83 -33.43
N GLY A 107 -1.75 -15.71 -32.81
CA GLY A 107 -2.73 -14.75 -33.35
C GLY A 107 -2.24 -13.90 -34.53
N HIS A 108 -0.94 -13.87 -34.83
CA HIS A 108 -0.39 -13.22 -36.04
C HIS A 108 -0.32 -14.14 -37.28
N ARG A 109 -0.88 -15.36 -37.22
CA ARG A 109 -1.08 -16.22 -38.38
C ARG A 109 -2.56 -16.53 -38.60
N GLN A 110 -3.40 -15.50 -38.65
CA GLN A 110 -4.69 -15.64 -39.31
C GLN A 110 -4.42 -15.46 -40.82
N PRO A 111 -4.42 -16.53 -41.64
CA PRO A 111 -4.48 -16.36 -43.08
C PRO A 111 -5.83 -15.72 -43.39
N GLU A 112 -5.77 -14.63 -44.15
CA GLU A 112 -6.94 -13.91 -44.63
C GLU A 112 -7.70 -14.88 -45.55
N HIS A 113 -8.78 -15.46 -45.03
CA HIS A 113 -9.65 -16.35 -45.79
C HIS A 113 -10.45 -15.52 -46.79
N GLY A 114 -10.05 -15.64 -48.07
CA GLY A 114 -10.91 -16.02 -49.21
C GLY A 114 -12.06 -15.10 -49.59
#